data_AF-A0A136J414-F1
#
_entry.id   AF-A0A136J414-F1
#
_cell.length_a   1.000
_cell.length_b   1.000
_cell.length_c   1.000
_cell.angle_alpha   90.00
_cell.angle_beta   90.00
_cell.angle_gamma   90.00
#
_symmetry.space_group_name_H-M   'P 1'
#
loop_
_entity.id
_entity.type
_entity.pdbx_description
1 polymer ?
#
loop_
_entity_poly.entity_id
_entity_poly.type
_entity_poly.pdbx_seq_one_letter_code
_entity_poly.pdbx_strand_id
1 'polypeptide(L)'
;MSSASAAVAAVQEPATYDMHPPVYRRRNQRAAQFQALHGRYSKTLLDFQRSNPEPDSWEEKYFTSQLAKISKEMAATASAEDQASEMMTQCSLFTARQLFCVWKAFDKIPAQAGADISIAELASLVDADEALVKRLVDVLVAHGVLARTNAISVAHTPRSLELREGHAVGKRCQLFWEVCMVPYAQEPKFFQAYGRKEPQTMNHVPSTFAYGCPEDSFYSMLQKDPERTERFGRQMRAMEINMPSAGIYDFSWLVKRVRQEEYSMPLLAGTNRKRAIFVDVGGGMGQASKAIMAENPGLPSSRFVLQDRAEVLAKVEALGDEDLRDVSKMAVDFHADQPVKGAYIYFIRRCLFNFPDSIAGNMLRIIAASMDPHESRLLIQEDVMDDPPNPRMAAMDMIMLSLGGKQRSLDKWRQLARQAGLRVVQVHRDRSGKSESLCVIECVRDDRDDTDLGGLSSATSRSDTSHNRTASPQSSSRQSLSPSTSSAATVSEKLQPPTGPMVASALALPPMSFFAPITTGLTESLARATRQARAWLWR
;
A
#
# COMPACT_ATOMS: atom_id res chain seq x y z
N MET A 1 -44.30 -49.86 64.63
CA MET A 1 -42.89 -49.48 64.43
C MET A 1 -42.54 -49.93 63.03
N SER A 2 -42.44 -49.07 62.01
CA SER A 2 -41.49 -47.94 61.84
C SER A 2 -40.04 -48.44 61.87
N SER A 3 -39.12 -48.09 60.96
CA SER A 3 -39.14 -47.38 59.66
C SER A 3 -37.69 -47.24 59.18
N ALA A 4 -37.47 -46.85 57.92
CA ALA A 4 -36.18 -46.42 57.34
C ALA A 4 -35.10 -47.51 57.17
N SER A 5 -34.12 -47.38 56.26
CA SER A 5 -33.96 -46.62 55.01
C SER A 5 -32.49 -46.83 54.61
N ALA A 6 -32.22 -47.40 53.45
CA ALA A 6 -30.88 -47.43 52.87
C ALA A 6 -31.01 -47.31 51.34
N ALA A 7 -31.19 -46.08 50.87
CA ALA A 7 -31.17 -45.79 49.45
C ALA A 7 -29.73 -45.93 48.93
N VAL A 8 -29.50 -46.93 48.07
CA VAL A 8 -28.29 -46.97 47.24
C VAL A 8 -28.45 -45.90 46.17
N ALA A 9 -27.82 -44.75 46.39
CA ALA A 9 -27.77 -43.68 45.40
C ALA A 9 -26.94 -44.16 44.20
N ALA A 10 -27.62 -44.54 43.12
CA ALA A 10 -26.98 -44.71 41.83
C ALA A 10 -26.39 -43.37 41.42
N VAL A 11 -25.06 -43.31 41.26
CA VAL A 11 -24.38 -42.14 40.69
C VAL A 11 -24.87 -42.01 39.26
N GLN A 12 -25.70 -41.00 38.98
CA GLN A 12 -25.99 -40.61 37.60
C GLN A 12 -24.68 -40.15 36.97
N GLU A 13 -24.27 -40.84 35.90
CA GLU A 13 -23.22 -40.31 35.02
C GLU A 13 -23.63 -38.92 34.55
N PRO A 14 -22.70 -37.94 34.52
CA PRO A 14 -23.03 -36.61 34.04
C PRO A 14 -23.45 -36.71 32.58
N ALA A 15 -24.68 -36.26 32.30
CA ALA A 15 -25.27 -36.33 30.96
C ALA A 15 -24.29 -35.82 29.91
N THR A 16 -23.88 -36.68 28.98
CA THR A 16 -23.00 -36.33 27.87
C THR A 16 -23.68 -35.23 27.07
N TYR A 17 -23.12 -34.01 27.16
CA TYR A 17 -23.59 -32.85 26.42
C TYR A 17 -23.38 -33.13 24.92
N ASP A 18 -24.42 -33.59 24.24
CA ASP A 18 -24.31 -34.10 22.87
C ASP A 18 -24.12 -32.95 21.87
N MET A 19 -22.86 -32.56 21.72
CA MET A 19 -22.41 -31.47 20.86
C MET A 19 -22.59 -31.86 19.39
N HIS A 20 -23.72 -31.45 18.82
CA HIS A 20 -24.19 -31.67 17.45
C HIS A 20 -23.10 -32.07 16.41
N PRO A 21 -23.30 -33.16 15.62
CA PRO A 21 -22.30 -33.71 14.69
C PRO A 21 -21.55 -32.75 13.73
N PRO A 22 -22.14 -31.64 13.23
CA PRO A 22 -21.41 -30.64 12.46
C PRO A 22 -20.28 -29.94 13.25
N VAL A 23 -20.44 -29.76 14.56
CA VAL A 23 -19.44 -29.11 15.43
C VAL A 23 -18.20 -30.00 15.58
N TYR A 24 -18.40 -31.31 15.79
CA TYR A 24 -17.32 -32.30 15.87
C TYR A 24 -16.48 -32.33 14.58
N ARG A 25 -17.13 -32.30 13.40
CA ARG A 25 -16.44 -32.21 12.11
C ARG A 25 -15.60 -30.93 11.97
N ARG A 26 -16.16 -29.75 12.29
CA ARG A 26 -15.40 -28.48 12.23
C ARG A 26 -14.21 -28.47 13.18
N ARG A 27 -14.37 -28.97 14.42
CA ARG A 27 -13.28 -29.09 15.40
C ARG A 27 -12.14 -29.98 14.87
N ASN A 28 -12.46 -31.16 14.36
CA ASN A 28 -11.45 -32.10 13.89
C ASN A 28 -10.77 -31.62 12.59
N GLN A 29 -11.51 -30.96 11.69
CA GLN A 29 -10.93 -30.30 10.50
C GLN A 29 -9.94 -29.20 10.89
N ARG A 30 -10.31 -28.32 11.83
CA ARG A 30 -9.40 -27.29 12.36
C ARG A 30 -8.16 -27.91 13.04
N ALA A 31 -8.34 -28.93 13.86
CA ALA A 31 -7.22 -29.62 14.52
C ALA A 31 -6.25 -30.23 13.49
N ALA A 32 -6.76 -30.88 12.44
CA ALA A 32 -5.94 -31.43 11.35
C ALA A 32 -5.23 -30.32 10.55
N GLN A 33 -5.89 -29.19 10.29
CA GLN A 33 -5.27 -28.02 9.64
C GLN A 33 -4.12 -27.45 10.49
N PHE A 34 -4.33 -27.24 11.80
CA PHE A 34 -3.28 -26.79 12.71
C PHE A 34 -2.12 -27.78 12.78
N GLN A 35 -2.38 -29.09 12.85
CA GLN A 35 -1.34 -30.12 12.83
C GLN A 35 -0.52 -30.11 11.53
N ALA A 36 -1.17 -29.96 10.37
CA ALA A 36 -0.49 -29.87 9.08
C ALA A 36 0.37 -28.60 8.95
N LEU A 37 -0.15 -27.45 9.39
CA LEU A 37 0.59 -26.19 9.40
C LEU A 37 1.76 -26.22 10.40
N HIS A 38 1.55 -26.78 11.59
CA HIS A 38 2.61 -26.98 12.58
C HIS A 38 3.71 -27.91 12.04
N GLY A 39 3.33 -29.05 11.43
CA GLY A 39 4.27 -29.96 10.79
C GLY A 39 5.11 -29.29 9.69
N ARG A 40 4.50 -28.43 8.87
CA ARG A 40 5.23 -27.59 7.90
C ARG A 40 6.18 -26.63 8.60
N TYR A 41 5.71 -25.88 9.60
CA TYR A 41 6.53 -24.89 10.33
C TYR A 41 7.73 -25.55 11.00
N SER A 42 7.51 -26.63 11.75
CA SER A 42 8.58 -27.41 12.40
C SER A 42 9.57 -27.97 11.39
N LYS A 43 9.11 -28.49 10.25
CA LYS A 43 10.01 -28.96 9.19
C LYS A 43 10.86 -27.82 8.63
N THR A 44 10.25 -26.71 8.22
CA THR A 44 10.98 -25.55 7.68
C THR A 44 11.96 -24.97 8.69
N LEU A 45 11.63 -24.96 9.99
CA LEU A 45 12.53 -24.52 11.05
C LEU A 45 13.71 -25.48 11.25
N LEU A 46 13.47 -26.80 11.21
CA LEU A 46 14.52 -27.81 11.27
C LEU A 46 15.43 -27.76 10.03
N ASP A 47 14.87 -27.53 8.85
CA ASP A 47 15.63 -27.42 7.60
C ASP A 47 16.51 -26.14 7.64
N PHE A 48 16.01 -25.01 8.15
CA PHE A 48 16.78 -23.78 8.42
C PHE A 48 17.92 -24.02 9.43
N GLN A 49 17.63 -24.70 10.55
CA GLN A 49 18.65 -25.04 11.55
C GLN A 49 19.74 -25.99 11.01
N ARG A 50 19.37 -26.86 10.06
CA ARG A 50 20.31 -27.81 9.41
C ARG A 50 21.14 -27.18 8.32
N SER A 51 20.60 -26.23 7.55
CA SER A 51 21.38 -25.50 6.56
C SER A 51 22.32 -24.49 7.21
N ASN A 52 21.98 -24.01 8.41
CA ASN A 52 22.75 -23.03 9.19
C ASN A 52 23.23 -21.86 8.31
N PRO A 53 22.29 -21.13 7.68
CA PRO A 53 22.62 -20.16 6.66
C PRO A 53 23.36 -18.96 7.26
N GLU A 54 24.32 -18.44 6.52
CA GLU A 54 25.02 -17.19 6.89
C GLU A 54 24.01 -16.03 7.06
N PRO A 55 24.23 -15.10 7.99
CA PRO A 55 23.38 -13.92 8.17
C PRO A 55 23.23 -13.12 6.87
N ASP A 56 22.03 -12.58 6.65
CA ASP A 56 21.62 -11.82 5.47
C ASP A 56 21.69 -12.59 4.13
N SER A 57 21.99 -13.89 4.15
CA SER A 57 22.02 -14.72 2.94
C SER A 57 20.65 -14.87 2.27
N TRP A 58 20.65 -15.30 1.00
CA TRP A 58 19.42 -15.64 0.28
C TRP A 58 18.67 -16.80 0.95
N GLU A 59 19.38 -17.75 1.56
CA GLU A 59 18.80 -18.90 2.25
C GLU A 59 18.08 -18.49 3.53
N GLU A 60 18.69 -17.64 4.37
CA GLU A 60 18.02 -17.09 5.55
C GLU A 60 16.74 -16.34 5.14
N LYS A 61 16.83 -15.47 4.13
CA LYS A 61 15.68 -14.71 3.60
C LYS A 61 14.58 -15.62 3.04
N TYR A 62 14.97 -16.71 2.38
CA TYR A 62 14.03 -17.73 1.90
C TYR A 62 13.31 -18.43 3.06
N PHE A 63 14.06 -18.98 4.03
CA PHE A 63 13.48 -19.72 5.16
C PHE A 63 12.62 -18.84 6.06
N THR A 64 13.08 -17.63 6.40
CA THR A 64 12.30 -16.67 7.20
C THR A 64 11.02 -16.24 6.48
N SER A 65 11.05 -16.06 5.16
CA SER A 65 9.85 -15.82 4.34
C SER A 65 8.87 -17.01 4.36
N GLN A 66 9.36 -18.25 4.23
CA GLN A 66 8.50 -19.44 4.33
C GLN A 66 7.87 -19.60 5.72
N LEU A 67 8.65 -19.40 6.79
CA LEU A 67 8.12 -19.43 8.17
C LEU A 67 7.06 -18.34 8.39
N ALA A 68 7.32 -17.10 7.95
CA ALA A 68 6.36 -16.01 8.02
C ALA A 68 5.08 -16.28 7.21
N LYS A 69 5.18 -16.95 6.05
CA LYS A 69 4.03 -17.39 5.25
C LYS A 69 3.21 -18.45 6.00
N ILE A 70 3.85 -19.46 6.59
CA ILE A 70 3.15 -20.49 7.37
C ILE A 70 2.47 -19.88 8.61
N SER A 71 3.11 -18.93 9.31
CA SER A 71 2.49 -18.20 10.42
C SER A 71 1.26 -17.38 10.00
N LYS A 72 1.26 -16.79 8.79
CA LYS A 72 0.07 -16.13 8.21
C LYS A 72 -1.03 -17.13 7.87
N GLU A 73 -0.69 -18.29 7.32
CA GLU A 73 -1.65 -19.38 7.07
C GLU A 73 -2.26 -19.89 8.39
N MET A 74 -1.49 -19.99 9.48
CA MET A 74 -2.01 -20.29 10.82
C MET A 74 -2.96 -19.20 11.32
N ALA A 75 -2.58 -17.92 11.23
CA ALA A 75 -3.44 -16.81 11.63
C ALA A 75 -4.76 -16.77 10.82
N ALA A 76 -4.73 -17.14 9.54
CA ALA A 76 -5.92 -17.22 8.69
C ALA A 76 -6.94 -18.32 9.11
N THR A 77 -6.55 -19.27 9.96
CA THR A 77 -7.49 -20.28 10.52
C THR A 77 -8.37 -19.74 11.67
N ALA A 78 -8.04 -18.55 12.20
CA ALA A 78 -8.81 -17.86 13.22
C ALA A 78 -10.29 -17.69 12.80
N SER A 79 -11.20 -17.64 13.77
CA SER A 79 -12.62 -17.39 13.45
C SER A 79 -12.83 -15.94 12.99
N ALA A 80 -13.97 -15.67 12.35
CA ALA A 80 -14.35 -14.30 11.99
C ALA A 80 -14.48 -13.38 13.23
N GLU A 81 -14.81 -13.94 14.40
CA GLU A 81 -14.88 -13.23 15.68
C GLU A 81 -13.48 -12.88 16.23
N ASP A 82 -12.53 -13.82 16.14
CA ASP A 82 -11.12 -13.58 16.47
C ASP A 82 -10.52 -12.50 15.52
N GLN A 83 -10.83 -12.58 14.23
CA GLN A 83 -10.37 -11.61 13.22
C GLN A 83 -10.96 -10.21 13.45
N ALA A 84 -12.25 -10.11 13.81
CA ALA A 84 -12.87 -8.84 14.17
C ALA A 84 -12.26 -8.24 15.46
N SER A 85 -11.96 -9.09 16.44
CA SER A 85 -11.29 -8.69 17.69
C SER A 85 -9.86 -8.18 17.43
N GLU A 86 -9.10 -8.87 16.57
CA GLU A 86 -7.76 -8.43 16.15
C GLU A 86 -7.81 -7.12 15.35
N MET A 87 -8.82 -6.93 14.50
CA MET A 87 -9.00 -5.65 13.80
C MET A 87 -9.24 -4.50 14.80
N MET A 88 -10.05 -4.71 15.84
CA MET A 88 -10.31 -3.72 16.89
C MET A 88 -9.04 -3.38 17.70
N THR A 89 -8.22 -4.37 18.07
CA THR A 89 -6.96 -4.14 18.80
C THR A 89 -5.96 -3.39 17.92
N GLN A 90 -5.82 -3.75 16.64
CA GLN A 90 -4.95 -3.06 15.68
C GLN A 90 -5.39 -1.61 15.42
N CYS A 91 -6.69 -1.32 15.29
CA CYS A 91 -7.19 0.07 15.19
C CYS A 91 -6.82 0.90 16.44
N SER A 92 -6.93 0.29 17.63
CA SER A 92 -6.57 0.93 18.90
C SER A 92 -5.05 1.20 18.98
N LEU A 93 -4.24 0.22 18.57
CA LEU A 93 -2.78 0.35 18.49
C LEU A 93 -2.35 1.46 17.52
N PHE A 94 -2.96 1.51 16.34
CA PHE A 94 -2.62 2.50 15.32
C PHE A 94 -2.95 3.92 15.81
N THR A 95 -4.08 4.09 16.48
CA THR A 95 -4.48 5.36 17.12
C THR A 95 -3.53 5.75 18.25
N ALA A 96 -3.16 4.83 19.15
CA ALA A 96 -2.25 5.11 20.25
C ALA A 96 -0.85 5.50 19.78
N ARG A 97 -0.33 4.82 18.74
CA ARG A 97 0.94 5.19 18.08
C ARG A 97 0.86 6.59 17.47
N GLN A 98 -0.22 6.92 16.76
CA GLN A 98 -0.36 8.23 16.14
C GLN A 98 -0.36 9.35 17.19
N LEU A 99 -1.13 9.20 18.28
CA LEU A 99 -1.15 10.19 19.37
C LEU A 99 0.25 10.36 20.00
N PHE A 100 0.95 9.26 20.28
CA PHE A 100 2.32 9.32 20.80
C PHE A 100 3.31 9.97 19.84
N CYS A 101 3.15 9.78 18.53
CA CYS A 101 3.93 10.47 17.51
C CYS A 101 3.62 11.98 17.43
N VAL A 102 2.34 12.36 17.48
CA VAL A 102 1.90 13.78 17.40
C VAL A 102 2.32 14.56 18.64
N TRP A 103 2.17 13.98 19.83
CA TRP A 103 2.59 14.60 21.10
C TRP A 103 4.09 14.48 21.38
N LYS A 104 4.86 13.85 20.47
CA LYS A 104 6.29 13.51 20.65
C LYS A 104 6.56 12.72 21.94
N ALA A 105 5.57 11.97 22.42
CA ALA A 105 5.65 11.21 23.68
C ALA A 105 6.74 10.13 23.63
N PHE A 106 6.97 9.51 22.46
CA PHE A 106 8.10 8.59 22.28
C PHE A 106 9.46 9.26 22.49
N ASP A 107 9.59 10.57 22.27
CA ASP A 107 10.86 11.30 22.46
C ASP A 107 11.05 11.83 23.88
N LYS A 108 10.02 11.72 24.73
CA LYS A 108 10.09 12.02 26.17
C LYS A 108 10.53 10.82 27.01
N ILE A 109 10.42 9.61 26.47
CA ILE A 109 10.86 8.38 27.15
C ILE A 109 12.41 8.28 27.04
N PRO A 110 13.13 8.03 28.14
CA PRO A 110 14.58 7.82 28.10
C PRO A 110 15.00 6.70 27.14
N ALA A 111 15.92 7.01 26.23
CA ALA A 111 16.39 6.09 25.19
C ALA A 111 17.56 5.19 25.63
N GLN A 112 18.12 5.44 26.83
CA GLN A 112 19.19 4.67 27.42
C GLN A 112 18.70 3.27 27.83
N ALA A 113 19.50 2.25 27.57
CA ALA A 113 19.15 0.87 27.95
C ALA A 113 18.96 0.75 29.47
N GLY A 114 17.80 0.25 29.89
CA GLY A 114 17.45 0.08 31.31
C GLY A 114 16.87 1.33 32.00
N ALA A 115 16.77 2.47 31.31
CA ALA A 115 16.08 3.65 31.82
C ALA A 115 14.56 3.59 31.55
N ASP A 116 13.77 4.17 32.44
CA ASP A 116 12.31 4.27 32.35
C ASP A 116 11.81 5.66 32.76
N ILE A 117 10.50 5.90 32.57
CA ILE A 117 9.82 7.13 32.99
C ILE A 117 8.48 6.78 33.64
N SER A 118 8.07 7.54 34.66
CA SER A 118 6.74 7.37 35.26
C SER A 118 5.64 7.88 34.31
N ILE A 119 4.44 7.29 34.35
CA ILE A 119 3.31 7.71 33.51
C ILE A 119 2.86 9.13 33.86
N ALA A 120 2.92 9.52 35.14
CA ALA A 120 2.63 10.87 35.60
C ALA A 120 3.61 11.92 35.03
N GLU A 121 4.91 11.61 35.05
CA GLU A 121 5.96 12.47 34.48
C GLU A 121 5.84 12.57 32.95
N LEU A 122 5.64 11.43 32.27
CA LEU A 122 5.40 11.40 30.82
C LEU A 122 4.18 12.25 30.44
N ALA A 123 3.10 12.19 31.23
CA ALA A 123 1.89 12.98 31.02
C ALA A 123 2.13 14.49 31.20
N SER A 124 2.89 14.87 32.23
CA SER A 124 3.35 16.25 32.43
C SER A 124 4.23 16.76 31.28
N LEU A 125 5.13 15.92 30.75
CA LEU A 125 6.02 16.28 29.63
C LEU A 125 5.32 16.44 28.27
N VAL A 126 4.06 16.03 28.14
CA VAL A 126 3.25 16.14 26.92
C VAL A 126 1.95 16.95 27.10
N ASP A 127 1.79 17.61 28.26
CA ASP A 127 0.61 18.43 28.61
C ASP A 127 -0.73 17.67 28.46
N ALA A 128 -0.83 16.50 29.10
CA ALA A 128 -2.02 15.65 29.03
C ALA A 128 -2.38 15.01 30.39
N ASP A 129 -3.64 14.60 30.54
CA ASP A 129 -4.11 13.86 31.71
C ASP A 129 -3.38 12.52 31.88
N GLU A 130 -2.88 12.23 33.07
CA GLU A 130 -2.23 10.95 33.40
C GLU A 130 -3.14 9.76 33.06
N ALA A 131 -4.44 9.86 33.35
CA ALA A 131 -5.42 8.82 33.04
C ALA A 131 -5.57 8.56 31.53
N LEU A 132 -5.41 9.59 30.68
CA LEU A 132 -5.43 9.44 29.23
C LEU A 132 -4.12 8.79 28.74
N VAL A 133 -2.97 9.30 29.17
CA VAL A 133 -1.65 8.76 28.82
C VAL A 133 -1.53 7.30 29.26
N LYS A 134 -1.99 6.96 30.47
CA LYS A 134 -2.04 5.57 30.95
C LYS A 134 -2.80 4.65 30.00
N ARG A 135 -3.98 5.05 29.51
CA ARG A 135 -4.77 4.22 28.57
C ARG A 135 -4.03 3.95 27.26
N LEU A 136 -3.30 4.94 26.76
CA LEU A 136 -2.48 4.79 25.55
C LEU A 136 -1.23 3.94 25.80
N VAL A 137 -0.54 4.15 26.94
CA VAL A 137 0.58 3.30 27.39
C VAL A 137 0.14 1.85 27.53
N ASP A 138 -1.00 1.57 28.15
CA ASP A 138 -1.51 0.20 28.34
C ASP A 138 -1.76 -0.49 26.98
N VAL A 139 -2.29 0.22 25.97
CA VAL A 139 -2.40 -0.29 24.58
C VAL A 139 -1.03 -0.55 23.94
N LEU A 140 -0.07 0.38 24.08
CA LEU A 140 1.26 0.23 23.52
C LEU A 140 2.07 -0.90 24.19
N VAL A 141 1.87 -1.12 25.48
CA VAL A 141 2.45 -2.23 26.24
C VAL A 141 1.83 -3.56 25.83
N ALA A 142 0.50 -3.65 25.70
CA ALA A 142 -0.19 -4.88 25.31
C ALA A 142 0.26 -5.42 23.93
N HIS A 143 0.69 -4.53 23.03
CA HIS A 143 1.22 -4.88 21.69
C HIS A 143 2.76 -4.96 21.64
N GLY A 144 3.45 -4.90 22.80
CA GLY A 144 4.91 -4.96 22.89
C GLY A 144 5.64 -3.84 22.14
N VAL A 145 5.03 -2.64 22.06
CA VAL A 145 5.69 -1.43 21.56
C VAL A 145 6.46 -0.77 22.69
N LEU A 146 5.87 -0.67 23.87
CA LEU A 146 6.52 -0.19 25.09
C LEU A 146 6.65 -1.34 26.10
N ALA A 147 7.59 -1.23 27.04
CA ALA A 147 7.77 -2.17 28.13
C ALA A 147 7.26 -1.58 29.44
N ARG A 148 6.50 -2.36 30.21
CA ARG A 148 6.10 -2.00 31.57
C ARG A 148 7.22 -2.42 32.52
N THR A 149 7.88 -1.46 33.18
CA THR A 149 8.98 -1.74 34.12
C THR A 149 8.45 -1.96 35.53
N ASN A 150 7.42 -1.21 35.93
CA ASN A 150 6.70 -1.40 37.19
C ASN A 150 5.23 -0.94 37.07
N ALA A 151 4.49 -0.87 38.17
CA ALA A 151 3.07 -0.47 38.16
C ALA A 151 2.81 0.93 37.58
N ILE A 152 3.75 1.87 37.72
CA ILE A 152 3.62 3.28 37.34
C ILE A 152 4.61 3.75 36.26
N SER A 153 5.64 2.96 35.91
CA SER A 153 6.67 3.35 34.94
C SER A 153 6.73 2.48 33.68
N VAL A 154 7.25 3.08 32.61
CA VAL A 154 7.33 2.52 31.26
C VAL A 154 8.67 2.87 30.61
N ALA A 155 9.23 1.91 29.85
CA ALA A 155 10.47 2.05 29.10
C ALA A 155 10.28 1.76 27.61
N HIS A 156 11.26 2.17 26.81
CA HIS A 156 11.34 1.81 25.40
C HIS A 156 11.58 0.30 25.20
N THR A 157 10.96 -0.25 24.15
CA THR A 157 11.47 -1.44 23.44
C THR A 157 12.19 -1.00 22.16
N PRO A 158 12.97 -1.90 21.50
CA PRO A 158 13.53 -1.63 20.16
C PRO A 158 12.48 -1.11 19.16
N ARG A 159 11.25 -1.64 19.19
CA ARG A 159 10.15 -1.21 18.31
C ARG A 159 9.73 0.24 18.52
N SER A 160 9.74 0.72 19.76
CA SER A 160 9.37 2.12 20.05
C SER A 160 10.48 3.13 19.78
N LEU A 161 11.76 2.70 19.83
CA LEU A 161 12.87 3.57 19.42
C LEU A 161 12.76 3.95 17.94
N GLU A 162 12.23 3.05 17.10
CA GLU A 162 11.97 3.31 15.69
C GLU A 162 10.76 4.23 15.40
N LEU A 163 9.94 4.54 16.42
CA LEU A 163 8.76 5.41 16.30
C LEU A 163 9.02 6.86 16.74
N ARG A 164 10.22 7.13 17.25
CA ARG A 164 10.71 8.45 17.66
C ARG A 164 10.83 9.44 16.50
N GLU A 165 10.87 10.73 16.83
CA GLU A 165 11.08 11.79 15.85
C GLU A 165 12.41 11.58 15.09
N GLY A 166 12.39 11.91 13.79
CA GLY A 166 13.53 11.68 12.89
C GLY A 166 13.61 10.28 12.29
N HIS A 167 13.15 9.22 12.97
CA HIS A 167 13.28 7.85 12.44
C HIS A 167 12.33 7.57 11.25
N ALA A 168 12.78 6.73 10.31
CA ALA A 168 12.06 6.48 9.05
C ALA A 168 10.74 5.72 9.26
N VAL A 169 10.68 4.81 10.24
CA VAL A 169 9.48 4.01 10.55
C VAL A 169 8.40 4.88 11.19
N GLY A 170 8.73 5.71 12.19
CA GLY A 170 7.79 6.69 12.78
C GLY A 170 7.17 7.62 11.72
N LYS A 171 8.00 8.19 10.82
CA LYS A 171 7.53 8.98 9.67
C LYS A 171 6.56 8.19 8.77
N ARG A 172 6.85 6.92 8.50
CA ARG A 172 5.99 6.05 7.67
C ARG A 172 4.65 5.72 8.36
N CYS A 173 4.64 5.54 9.68
CA CYS A 173 3.39 5.37 10.44
C CYS A 173 2.50 6.61 10.37
N GLN A 174 3.07 7.81 10.54
CA GLN A 174 2.34 9.08 10.41
C GLN A 174 1.78 9.29 8.99
N LEU A 175 2.54 8.91 7.96
CA LEU A 175 2.07 8.94 6.58
C LEU A 175 0.82 8.06 6.39
N PHE A 176 0.87 6.81 6.86
CA PHE A 176 -0.24 5.88 6.75
C PHE A 176 -1.48 6.31 7.58
N TRP A 177 -1.32 7.16 8.60
CA TRP A 177 -2.47 7.84 9.20
C TRP A 177 -3.14 8.79 8.21
N GLU A 178 -2.35 9.67 7.56
CA GLU A 178 -2.87 10.69 6.64
C GLU A 178 -3.42 10.14 5.32
N VAL A 179 -2.77 9.11 4.73
CA VAL A 179 -3.15 8.60 3.39
C VAL A 179 -3.91 7.27 3.41
N CYS A 180 -4.02 6.59 4.56
CA CYS A 180 -4.81 5.37 4.70
C CYS A 180 -5.96 5.55 5.68
N MET A 181 -5.68 5.77 6.97
CA MET A 181 -6.72 5.68 8.02
C MET A 181 -7.80 6.77 7.91
N VAL A 182 -7.41 8.03 7.69
CA VAL A 182 -8.38 9.11 7.54
C VAL A 182 -9.26 8.94 6.27
N PRO A 183 -8.70 8.65 5.08
CA PRO A 183 -9.50 8.32 3.89
C PRO A 183 -10.41 7.09 4.06
N TYR A 184 -9.87 5.94 4.51
CA TYR A 184 -10.63 4.68 4.60
C TYR A 184 -11.82 4.78 5.56
N ALA A 185 -11.71 5.57 6.63
CA ALA A 185 -12.82 5.84 7.55
C ALA A 185 -13.97 6.64 6.92
N GLN A 186 -13.73 7.37 5.81
CA GLN A 186 -14.76 8.13 5.09
C GLN A 186 -15.17 7.50 3.75
N GLU A 187 -14.45 6.51 3.23
CA GLU A 187 -14.78 5.82 1.97
C GLU A 187 -16.25 5.36 1.86
N PRO A 188 -16.89 4.78 2.89
CA PRO A 188 -18.31 4.41 2.81
C PRO A 188 -19.24 5.61 2.52
N LYS A 189 -18.92 6.79 3.07
CA LYS A 189 -19.66 8.04 2.79
C LYS A 189 -19.28 8.63 1.43
N PHE A 190 -18.02 8.51 1.02
CA PHE A 190 -17.56 8.91 -0.31
C PHE A 190 -18.34 8.17 -1.42
N PHE A 191 -18.40 6.83 -1.35
CA PHE A 191 -19.15 6.03 -2.32
C PHE A 191 -20.67 6.15 -2.21
N GLN A 192 -21.19 6.66 -1.07
CA GLN A 192 -22.58 7.08 -0.95
C GLN A 192 -22.85 8.42 -1.68
N ALA A 193 -21.91 9.36 -1.61
CA ALA A 193 -22.04 10.69 -2.21
C ALA A 193 -21.78 10.70 -3.72
N TYR A 194 -20.70 10.07 -4.18
CA TYR A 194 -20.27 10.06 -5.59
C TYR A 194 -20.67 8.78 -6.36
N GLY A 195 -21.30 7.83 -5.67
CA GLY A 195 -21.69 6.54 -6.22
C GLY A 195 -20.52 5.54 -6.29
N ARG A 196 -20.86 4.28 -6.58
CA ARG A 196 -19.92 3.14 -6.57
C ARG A 196 -19.12 3.07 -7.89
N LYS A 197 -18.28 4.09 -8.13
CA LYS A 197 -17.43 4.22 -9.32
C LYS A 197 -16.00 4.59 -8.92
N GLU A 198 -15.03 4.10 -9.67
CA GLU A 198 -13.63 4.52 -9.54
C GLU A 198 -13.49 6.00 -9.96
N PRO A 199 -12.84 6.87 -9.16
CA PRO A 199 -12.54 8.25 -9.55
C PRO A 199 -11.78 8.31 -10.88
N GLN A 200 -12.17 9.22 -11.77
CA GLN A 200 -11.54 9.41 -13.10
C GLN A 200 -10.79 10.75 -13.19
N THR A 201 -10.67 11.45 -12.07
CA THR A 201 -10.15 12.81 -11.91
C THR A 201 -9.23 12.88 -10.69
N MET A 202 -8.36 13.89 -10.65
CA MET A 202 -7.45 14.10 -9.52
C MET A 202 -8.10 14.79 -8.32
N ASN A 203 -9.25 15.45 -8.52
CA ASN A 203 -10.16 15.91 -7.48
C ASN A 203 -11.37 14.97 -7.36
N HIS A 204 -12.22 15.18 -6.35
CA HIS A 204 -13.31 14.29 -5.99
C HIS A 204 -12.84 12.85 -5.71
N VAL A 205 -11.75 12.74 -4.93
CA VAL A 205 -11.11 11.47 -4.53
C VAL A 205 -11.30 11.22 -3.03
N PRO A 206 -11.23 9.96 -2.54
CA PRO A 206 -11.50 9.65 -1.14
C PRO A 206 -10.66 10.45 -0.14
N SER A 207 -9.39 10.73 -0.44
CA SER A 207 -8.53 11.51 0.46
C SER A 207 -8.99 12.97 0.60
N THR A 208 -9.23 13.69 -0.50
CA THR A 208 -9.62 15.10 -0.43
C THR A 208 -11.04 15.27 0.09
N PHE A 209 -11.94 14.33 -0.19
CA PHE A 209 -13.24 14.24 0.47
C PHE A 209 -13.11 14.05 1.99
N ALA A 210 -12.25 13.14 2.46
CA ALA A 210 -12.09 12.87 3.90
C ALA A 210 -11.54 14.06 4.70
N TYR A 211 -10.78 14.94 4.04
CA TYR A 211 -10.30 16.21 4.60
C TYR A 211 -11.23 17.41 4.37
N GLY A 212 -12.40 17.22 3.77
CA GLY A 212 -13.39 18.29 3.54
C GLY A 212 -13.05 19.24 2.37
N CYS A 213 -12.12 18.84 1.49
CA CYS A 213 -11.63 19.63 0.36
C CYS A 213 -11.88 18.95 -1.01
N PRO A 214 -13.09 18.45 -1.33
CA PRO A 214 -13.31 17.57 -2.49
C PRO A 214 -12.96 18.20 -3.85
N GLU A 215 -13.09 19.52 -3.98
CA GLU A 215 -12.76 20.27 -5.21
C GLU A 215 -11.25 20.28 -5.52
N ASP A 216 -10.41 20.11 -4.49
CA ASP A 216 -8.96 20.05 -4.63
C ASP A 216 -8.47 18.70 -5.14
N SER A 217 -7.33 18.73 -5.83
CA SER A 217 -6.45 17.57 -5.93
C SER A 217 -5.71 17.33 -4.61
N PHE A 218 -5.22 16.10 -4.38
CA PHE A 218 -4.44 15.81 -3.17
C PHE A 218 -3.25 16.77 -2.98
N TYR A 219 -2.51 17.07 -4.06
CA TYR A 219 -1.36 17.97 -3.99
C TYR A 219 -1.75 19.44 -3.80
N SER A 220 -2.83 19.92 -4.40
CA SER A 220 -3.31 21.30 -4.18
C SER A 220 -3.91 21.49 -2.78
N MET A 221 -4.54 20.45 -2.22
CA MET A 221 -4.94 20.41 -0.80
C MET A 221 -3.71 20.51 0.12
N LEU A 222 -2.63 19.76 -0.15
CA LEU A 222 -1.40 19.87 0.63
C LEU A 222 -0.81 21.28 0.57
N GLN A 223 -0.75 21.90 -0.62
CA GLN A 223 -0.15 23.23 -0.82
C GLN A 223 -0.83 24.36 -0.03
N LYS A 224 -2.08 24.20 0.39
CA LYS A 224 -2.79 25.16 1.27
C LYS A 224 -2.25 25.17 2.71
N ASP A 225 -1.50 24.15 3.10
CA ASP A 225 -0.86 24.01 4.41
C ASP A 225 0.65 23.76 4.21
N PRO A 226 1.50 24.79 4.34
CA PRO A 226 2.95 24.66 4.17
C PRO A 226 3.59 23.66 5.14
N GLU A 227 3.08 23.56 6.37
CA GLU A 227 3.64 22.69 7.41
C GLU A 227 3.31 21.22 7.14
N ARG A 228 2.09 20.93 6.65
CA ARG A 228 1.70 19.63 6.11
C ARG A 228 2.44 19.29 4.83
N THR A 229 2.64 20.24 3.92
CA THR A 229 3.46 20.05 2.72
C THR A 229 4.89 19.62 3.08
N GLU A 230 5.51 20.28 4.06
CA GLU A 230 6.85 19.95 4.50
C GLU A 230 6.89 18.58 5.20
N ARG A 231 5.93 18.31 6.09
CA ARG A 231 5.77 17.01 6.78
C ARG A 231 5.60 15.87 5.78
N PHE A 232 4.70 16.00 4.81
CA PHE A 232 4.51 15.04 3.73
C PHE A 232 5.79 14.82 2.91
N GLY A 233 6.53 15.89 2.59
CA GLY A 233 7.84 15.79 1.93
C GLY A 233 8.86 14.98 2.75
N ARG A 234 8.94 15.18 4.07
CA ARG A 234 9.81 14.38 4.97
C ARG A 234 9.36 12.92 5.05
N GLN A 235 8.06 12.65 5.00
CA GLN A 235 7.48 11.31 5.00
C GLN A 235 7.75 10.54 3.70
N MET A 236 7.59 11.19 2.54
CA MET A 236 7.93 10.62 1.22
C MET A 236 9.40 10.19 1.16
N ARG A 237 10.32 11.05 1.64
CA ARG A 237 11.75 10.69 1.75
C ARG A 237 11.99 9.44 2.61
N ALA A 238 11.23 9.23 3.70
CA ALA A 238 11.33 8.04 4.55
C ALA A 238 10.69 6.77 3.97
N MET A 239 9.74 6.91 3.04
CA MET A 239 9.24 5.80 2.22
C MET A 239 10.29 5.33 1.21
N GLU A 240 11.09 6.27 0.70
CA GLU A 240 12.03 6.07 -0.39
C GLU A 240 13.32 5.31 0.00
N ILE A 241 13.77 5.41 1.26
CA ILE A 241 15.05 4.80 1.75
C ILE A 241 15.16 3.30 1.42
N ASN A 242 14.05 2.57 1.42
CA ASN A 242 14.03 1.12 1.19
C ASN A 242 13.66 0.74 -0.25
N MET A 243 13.46 1.70 -1.16
CA MET A 243 13.04 1.47 -2.54
C MET A 243 14.25 1.67 -3.48
N PRO A 244 14.66 0.67 -4.28
CA PRO A 244 15.77 0.86 -5.21
C PRO A 244 15.47 1.97 -6.24
N SER A 245 16.42 2.88 -6.45
CA SER A 245 16.37 3.97 -7.43
C SER A 245 17.27 3.72 -8.66
N ALA A 246 18.11 2.69 -8.61
CA ALA A 246 19.01 2.22 -9.66
C ALA A 246 19.23 0.69 -9.50
N GLY A 247 20.08 0.07 -10.32
CA GLY A 247 20.40 -1.37 -10.24
C GLY A 247 19.35 -2.36 -10.76
N ILE A 248 18.21 -1.89 -11.30
CA ILE A 248 17.19 -2.76 -11.91
C ILE A 248 17.39 -2.91 -13.42
N TYR A 249 17.86 -1.86 -14.11
CA TYR A 249 18.04 -1.80 -15.56
C TYR A 249 19.53 -1.61 -15.92
N ASP A 250 20.01 -2.36 -16.90
CA ASP A 250 21.40 -2.27 -17.37
C ASP A 250 21.60 -1.09 -18.35
N PHE A 251 22.23 -0.02 -17.88
CA PHE A 251 22.60 1.14 -18.69
C PHE A 251 23.97 0.99 -19.40
N SER A 252 24.65 -0.17 -19.33
CA SER A 252 25.96 -0.39 -19.94
C SER A 252 25.97 -0.20 -21.47
N TRP A 253 24.84 -0.47 -22.13
CA TRP A 253 24.68 -0.21 -23.57
C TRP A 253 24.70 1.29 -23.88
N LEU A 254 24.10 2.11 -23.01
CA LEU A 254 24.02 3.55 -23.15
C LEU A 254 25.41 4.19 -22.94
N VAL A 255 26.17 3.71 -21.94
CA VAL A 255 27.58 4.09 -21.75
C VAL A 255 28.41 3.80 -23.00
N LYS A 256 28.24 2.61 -23.61
CA LYS A 256 28.93 2.26 -24.87
C LYS A 256 28.54 3.19 -26.02
N ARG A 257 27.24 3.47 -26.18
CA ARG A 257 26.72 4.35 -27.25
C ARG A 257 27.25 5.78 -27.11
N VAL A 258 27.23 6.33 -25.91
CA VAL A 258 27.71 7.70 -25.61
C VAL A 258 29.20 7.84 -25.88
N ARG A 259 30.02 6.86 -25.46
CA ARG A 259 31.45 6.84 -25.79
C ARG A 259 31.69 6.78 -27.31
N GLN A 260 30.91 5.99 -28.04
CA GLN A 260 31.00 5.94 -29.50
C GLN A 260 30.68 7.30 -30.14
N GLU A 261 29.62 8.00 -29.70
CA GLU A 261 29.32 9.36 -30.18
C GLU A 261 30.50 10.32 -29.97
N GLU A 262 31.19 10.25 -28.82
CA GLU A 262 32.31 11.12 -28.50
C GLU A 262 33.55 10.84 -29.35
N TYR A 263 33.85 9.57 -29.66
CA TYR A 263 34.88 9.23 -30.63
C TYR A 263 34.52 9.61 -32.08
N SER A 264 33.23 9.58 -32.45
CA SER A 264 32.78 9.85 -33.82
C SER A 264 32.56 11.34 -34.14
N MET A 265 32.38 12.21 -33.14
CA MET A 265 32.05 13.64 -33.33
C MET A 265 33.08 14.69 -32.82
N PRO A 266 34.42 14.59 -33.04
CA PRO A 266 35.35 15.65 -32.62
C PRO A 266 35.28 16.97 -33.42
N LEU A 267 34.70 16.99 -34.62
CA LEU A 267 35.05 17.96 -35.68
C LEU A 267 33.99 19.02 -36.05
N LEU A 268 32.84 19.06 -35.39
CA LEU A 268 31.78 20.06 -35.65
C LEU A 268 31.41 20.86 -34.38
N ALA A 269 32.40 21.57 -33.84
CA ALA A 269 32.30 22.41 -32.65
C ALA A 269 31.50 23.73 -32.85
N GLY A 270 30.67 23.84 -33.91
CA GLY A 270 30.01 25.08 -34.30
C GLY A 270 28.58 25.29 -33.79
N THR A 271 27.77 24.22 -33.66
CA THR A 271 26.30 24.38 -33.50
C THR A 271 25.57 23.32 -32.66
N ASN A 272 26.22 22.24 -32.22
CA ASN A 272 25.51 21.06 -31.68
C ASN A 272 25.20 21.14 -30.18
N ARG A 273 23.91 21.35 -29.82
CA ARG A 273 23.38 20.88 -28.54
C ARG A 273 23.45 19.35 -28.55
N LYS A 274 24.36 18.75 -27.78
CA LYS A 274 24.47 17.28 -27.65
C LYS A 274 23.11 16.70 -27.21
N ARG A 275 22.63 15.67 -27.90
CA ARG A 275 21.39 14.93 -27.61
C ARG A 275 21.28 14.56 -26.13
N ALA A 276 20.13 14.77 -25.49
CA ALA A 276 19.92 14.35 -24.11
C ALA A 276 20.06 12.82 -23.98
N ILE A 277 20.78 12.36 -22.96
CA ILE A 277 20.97 10.93 -22.66
C ILE A 277 19.81 10.41 -21.83
N PHE A 278 19.41 11.18 -20.81
CA PHE A 278 18.46 10.74 -19.81
C PHE A 278 17.56 11.91 -19.40
N VAL A 279 16.24 11.71 -19.47
CA VAL A 279 15.23 12.68 -19.03
C VAL A 279 14.46 12.04 -17.89
N ASP A 280 14.63 12.57 -16.67
CA ASP A 280 14.00 12.10 -15.44
C ASP A 280 12.66 12.84 -15.25
N VAL A 281 11.59 12.25 -15.79
CA VAL A 281 10.25 12.85 -15.90
C VAL A 281 9.48 12.66 -14.59
N GLY A 282 9.33 13.74 -13.83
CA GLY A 282 8.84 13.69 -12.45
C GLY A 282 9.90 13.19 -11.47
N GLY A 283 11.17 13.52 -11.73
CA GLY A 283 12.31 13.02 -10.96
C GLY A 283 12.42 13.57 -9.53
N GLY A 284 11.55 14.48 -9.11
CA GLY A 284 11.49 15.01 -7.75
C GLY A 284 12.77 15.72 -7.33
N MET A 285 13.50 15.14 -6.37
CA MET A 285 14.80 15.65 -5.91
C MET A 285 15.99 15.03 -6.66
N GLY A 286 15.75 14.41 -7.82
CA GLY A 286 16.77 13.82 -8.69
C GLY A 286 17.39 12.52 -8.16
N GLN A 287 16.79 11.86 -7.17
CA GLN A 287 17.41 10.69 -6.51
C GLN A 287 17.69 9.52 -7.46
N ALA A 288 16.87 9.34 -8.51
CA ALA A 288 17.09 8.32 -9.53
C ALA A 288 18.25 8.74 -10.46
N SER A 289 18.21 9.95 -11.04
CA SER A 289 19.33 10.52 -11.79
C SER A 289 20.67 10.37 -11.07
N LYS A 290 20.76 10.76 -9.78
CA LYS A 290 22.00 10.62 -8.99
C LYS A 290 22.47 9.19 -8.86
N ALA A 291 21.58 8.27 -8.49
CA ALA A 291 21.94 6.87 -8.31
C ALA A 291 22.37 6.20 -9.62
N ILE A 292 21.70 6.52 -10.73
CA ILE A 292 22.02 6.00 -12.07
C ILE A 292 23.36 6.55 -12.58
N MET A 293 23.65 7.85 -12.37
CA MET A 293 24.96 8.44 -12.69
C MET A 293 26.09 7.82 -11.85
N ALA A 294 25.87 7.59 -10.56
CA ALA A 294 26.86 6.96 -9.67
C ALA A 294 27.15 5.49 -10.05
N GLU A 295 26.12 4.73 -10.45
CA GLU A 295 26.27 3.37 -10.98
C GLU A 295 26.94 3.35 -12.37
N ASN A 296 26.76 4.41 -13.17
CA ASN A 296 27.21 4.50 -14.56
C ASN A 296 28.09 5.74 -14.81
N PRO A 297 29.31 5.83 -14.23
CA PRO A 297 30.18 7.00 -14.33
C PRO A 297 30.71 7.31 -15.74
N GLY A 298 30.37 6.47 -16.73
CA GLY A 298 30.58 6.76 -18.15
C GLY A 298 29.44 7.57 -18.82
N LEU A 299 28.40 7.97 -18.08
CA LEU A 299 27.35 8.87 -18.58
C LEU A 299 27.62 10.30 -18.09
N PRO A 300 27.79 11.30 -18.97
CA PRO A 300 28.03 12.68 -18.57
C PRO A 300 26.75 13.33 -18.01
N SER A 301 26.82 13.81 -16.77
CA SER A 301 25.76 14.55 -16.06
C SER A 301 25.20 15.74 -16.86
N SER A 302 26.05 16.42 -17.63
CA SER A 302 25.68 17.54 -18.52
C SER A 302 24.70 17.18 -19.65
N ARG A 303 24.41 15.89 -19.88
CA ARG A 303 23.40 15.40 -20.81
C ARG A 303 22.18 14.76 -20.11
N PHE A 304 22.08 14.87 -18.79
CA PHE A 304 20.86 14.57 -18.02
C PHE A 304 19.95 15.79 -17.94
N VAL A 305 18.64 15.55 -17.96
CA VAL A 305 17.61 16.56 -17.73
C VAL A 305 16.69 16.09 -16.61
N LEU A 306 16.66 16.82 -15.50
CA LEU A 306 15.71 16.61 -14.41
C LEU A 306 14.45 17.45 -14.67
N GLN A 307 13.30 16.78 -14.75
CA GLN A 307 12.01 17.40 -15.01
C GLN A 307 11.05 17.21 -13.84
N ASP A 308 10.47 18.30 -13.36
CA ASP A 308 9.39 18.31 -12.37
C ASP A 308 8.64 19.65 -12.45
N ARG A 309 7.73 19.93 -11.51
CA ARG A 309 7.08 21.22 -11.37
C ARG A 309 8.04 22.28 -10.83
N ALA A 310 7.80 23.55 -11.17
CA ALA A 310 8.69 24.65 -10.83
C ALA A 310 8.98 24.77 -9.32
N GLU A 311 7.97 24.55 -8.47
CA GLU A 311 8.11 24.60 -7.01
C GLU A 311 8.89 23.43 -6.39
N VAL A 312 9.09 22.35 -7.15
CA VAL A 312 9.95 21.22 -6.75
C VAL A 312 11.38 21.51 -7.18
N LEU A 313 11.59 21.96 -8.42
CA LEU A 313 12.92 22.32 -8.92
C LEU A 313 13.54 23.50 -8.14
N ALA A 314 12.74 24.48 -7.71
CA ALA A 314 13.20 25.55 -6.82
C ALA A 314 13.79 25.01 -5.49
N LYS A 315 13.26 23.89 -4.98
CA LYS A 315 13.81 23.21 -3.78
C LYS A 315 15.06 22.40 -4.08
N VAL A 316 15.25 21.92 -5.31
CA VAL A 316 16.49 21.28 -5.75
C VAL A 316 17.61 22.32 -5.82
N GLU A 317 17.38 23.45 -6.49
CA GLU A 317 18.35 24.55 -6.58
C GLU A 317 18.71 25.12 -5.19
N ALA A 318 17.72 25.32 -4.32
CA ALA A 318 17.94 25.83 -2.96
C ALA A 318 18.76 24.89 -2.05
N LEU A 319 18.92 23.60 -2.41
CA LEU A 319 19.77 22.67 -1.67
C LEU A 319 21.23 22.68 -2.13
N GLY A 320 21.55 23.22 -3.31
CA GLY A 320 22.93 23.27 -3.82
C GLY A 320 23.60 21.90 -3.97
N ASP A 321 22.86 20.89 -4.43
CA ASP A 321 23.33 19.50 -4.52
C ASP A 321 24.38 19.35 -5.65
N GLU A 322 25.66 19.22 -5.30
CA GLU A 322 26.79 19.15 -6.24
C GLU A 322 26.64 18.01 -7.26
N ASP A 323 26.08 16.86 -6.87
CA ASP A 323 25.83 15.72 -7.78
C ASP A 323 24.87 16.09 -8.93
N LEU A 324 24.02 17.10 -8.72
CA LEU A 324 23.05 17.62 -9.69
C LEU A 324 23.50 18.94 -10.33
N ARG A 325 24.67 19.50 -9.97
CA ARG A 325 25.11 20.83 -10.45
C ARG A 325 25.05 20.94 -11.96
N ASP A 326 25.65 19.98 -12.65
CA ASP A 326 25.77 19.98 -14.11
C ASP A 326 24.53 19.39 -14.83
N VAL A 327 23.57 18.82 -14.09
CA VAL A 327 22.29 18.35 -14.62
C VAL A 327 21.41 19.54 -15.00
N SER A 328 20.75 19.49 -16.15
CA SER A 328 19.79 20.52 -16.58
C SER A 328 18.45 20.37 -15.85
N LYS A 329 17.98 21.42 -15.16
CA LYS A 329 16.64 21.42 -14.51
C LYS A 329 15.64 22.07 -15.46
N MET A 330 14.47 21.46 -15.63
CA MET A 330 13.47 21.92 -16.59
C MET A 330 12.05 21.75 -16.04
N ALA A 331 11.37 22.87 -15.79
CA ALA A 331 9.99 22.85 -15.35
C ALA A 331 9.09 22.31 -16.48
N VAL A 332 8.23 21.34 -16.16
CA VAL A 332 7.27 20.75 -17.13
C VAL A 332 5.89 20.56 -16.53
N ASP A 333 4.89 20.58 -17.41
CA ASP A 333 3.56 20.03 -17.17
C ASP A 333 3.47 18.70 -17.95
N PHE A 334 3.06 17.61 -17.29
CA PHE A 334 2.91 16.30 -17.92
C PHE A 334 1.72 16.21 -18.89
N HIS A 335 0.88 17.23 -18.95
CA HIS A 335 -0.24 17.36 -19.89
C HIS A 335 0.10 18.22 -21.11
N ALA A 336 1.26 18.89 -21.11
CA ALA A 336 1.78 19.68 -22.22
C ALA A 336 2.83 18.90 -23.02
N ASP A 337 3.22 19.41 -24.19
CA ASP A 337 4.24 18.80 -25.04
C ASP A 337 5.57 18.61 -24.31
N GLN A 338 6.10 17.38 -24.32
CA GLN A 338 7.44 17.07 -23.78
C GLN A 338 8.52 17.87 -24.54
N PRO A 339 9.21 18.83 -23.89
CA PRO A 339 10.12 19.77 -24.57
C PRO A 339 11.44 19.13 -25.04
N VAL A 340 11.92 18.08 -24.39
CA VAL A 340 13.12 17.37 -24.83
C VAL A 340 12.70 16.34 -25.89
N LYS A 341 13.19 16.50 -27.12
CA LYS A 341 12.92 15.56 -28.23
C LYS A 341 14.11 14.63 -28.47
N GLY A 342 13.83 13.38 -28.82
CA GLY A 342 14.78 12.36 -29.23
C GLY A 342 15.75 11.87 -28.15
N ALA A 343 15.49 12.06 -26.85
CA ALA A 343 16.42 11.61 -25.81
C ALA A 343 16.60 10.08 -25.82
N TYR A 344 17.79 9.57 -25.49
CA TYR A 344 18.01 8.10 -25.46
C TYR A 344 17.09 7.41 -24.43
N ILE A 345 16.98 7.96 -23.23
CA ILE A 345 16.08 7.49 -22.19
C ILE A 345 15.12 8.60 -21.79
N TYR A 346 13.82 8.29 -21.83
CA TYR A 346 12.81 8.94 -21.00
C TYR A 346 12.53 8.01 -19.83
N PHE A 347 12.69 8.50 -18.60
CA PHE A 347 12.52 7.71 -17.39
C PHE A 347 11.38 8.32 -16.58
N ILE A 348 10.40 7.50 -16.20
CA ILE A 348 9.30 7.92 -15.34
C ILE A 348 9.14 6.91 -14.23
N ARG A 349 9.18 7.38 -12.98
CA ARG A 349 9.30 6.52 -11.81
C ARG A 349 8.32 6.92 -10.73
N ARG A 350 7.50 5.97 -10.28
CA ARG A 350 6.53 6.14 -9.19
C ARG A 350 5.61 7.38 -9.37
N CYS A 351 5.15 7.59 -10.60
CA CYS A 351 4.44 8.80 -11.03
C CYS A 351 3.08 8.46 -11.67
N LEU A 352 3.05 7.55 -12.65
CA LEU A 352 1.86 7.14 -13.40
C LEU A 352 0.83 6.41 -12.53
N PHE A 353 1.25 5.71 -11.47
CA PHE A 353 0.30 5.11 -10.51
C PHE A 353 -0.54 6.15 -9.76
N ASN A 354 -0.14 7.42 -9.71
CA ASN A 354 -0.92 8.47 -9.04
C ASN A 354 -2.13 8.90 -9.88
N PHE A 355 -2.22 8.48 -11.14
CA PHE A 355 -3.19 8.96 -12.11
C PHE A 355 -4.11 7.85 -12.63
N PRO A 356 -5.37 8.17 -12.99
CA PRO A 356 -6.26 7.23 -13.66
C PRO A 356 -5.76 6.92 -15.09
N ASP A 357 -6.25 5.83 -15.67
CA ASP A 357 -5.78 5.28 -16.96
C ASP A 357 -5.87 6.29 -18.13
N SER A 358 -6.87 7.16 -18.13
CA SER A 358 -7.03 8.24 -19.13
C SER A 358 -5.88 9.25 -19.10
N ILE A 359 -5.47 9.68 -17.91
CA ILE A 359 -4.42 10.66 -17.69
C ILE A 359 -3.04 10.02 -17.89
N ALA A 360 -2.80 8.85 -17.29
CA ALA A 360 -1.56 8.10 -17.46
C ALA A 360 -1.30 7.76 -18.94
N GLY A 361 -2.33 7.31 -19.66
CA GLY A 361 -2.23 7.05 -21.11
C GLY A 361 -1.93 8.29 -21.94
N ASN A 362 -2.39 9.48 -21.52
CA ASN A 362 -2.04 10.74 -22.19
C ASN A 362 -0.58 11.14 -21.95
N MET A 363 -0.08 11.01 -20.72
CA MET A 363 1.33 11.26 -20.38
C MET A 363 2.26 10.34 -21.21
N LEU A 364 1.91 9.06 -21.33
CA LEU A 364 2.64 8.10 -22.16
C LEU A 364 2.66 8.52 -23.64
N ARG A 365 1.53 9.00 -24.19
CA ARG A 365 1.42 9.47 -25.58
C ARG A 365 2.30 10.68 -25.86
N ILE A 366 2.31 11.65 -24.94
CA ILE A 366 3.15 12.85 -25.01
C ILE A 366 4.64 12.47 -25.03
N ILE A 367 5.06 11.51 -24.19
CA ILE A 367 6.43 11.00 -24.19
C ILE A 367 6.72 10.26 -25.50
N ALA A 368 5.84 9.38 -25.96
CA ALA A 368 6.00 8.63 -27.21
C ALA A 368 6.17 9.55 -28.43
N ALA A 369 5.41 10.65 -28.51
CA ALA A 369 5.54 11.67 -29.56
C ALA A 369 6.86 12.47 -29.49
N SER A 370 7.59 12.40 -28.38
CA SER A 370 8.93 12.99 -28.25
C SER A 370 10.07 12.01 -28.52
N MET A 371 9.79 10.70 -28.57
CA MET A 371 10.82 9.66 -28.74
C MET A 371 11.33 9.58 -30.18
N ASP A 372 12.64 9.36 -30.31
CA ASP A 372 13.25 8.86 -31.54
C ASP A 372 12.73 7.44 -31.81
N PRO A 373 12.33 7.11 -33.06
CA PRO A 373 11.77 5.81 -33.42
C PRO A 373 12.62 4.62 -32.96
N HIS A 374 13.93 4.70 -33.16
CA HIS A 374 14.82 3.54 -33.18
C HIS A 374 15.69 3.48 -31.92
N GLU A 375 16.15 4.64 -31.45
CA GLU A 375 17.13 4.75 -30.37
C GLU A 375 16.54 5.17 -29.01
N SER A 376 15.37 5.80 -28.95
CA SER A 376 14.77 6.13 -27.65
C SER A 376 14.16 4.91 -26.96
N ARG A 377 14.25 4.88 -25.62
CA ARG A 377 13.49 3.99 -24.74
C ARG A 377 12.71 4.83 -23.73
N LEU A 378 11.48 4.41 -23.45
CA LEU A 378 10.76 4.84 -22.25
C LEU A 378 10.89 3.75 -21.19
N LEU A 379 11.41 4.12 -20.03
CA LEU A 379 11.56 3.25 -18.86
C LEU A 379 10.55 3.68 -17.79
N ILE A 380 9.55 2.84 -17.54
CA ILE A 380 8.56 3.06 -16.48
C ILE A 380 8.97 2.25 -15.27
N GLN A 381 9.44 2.89 -14.20
CA GLN A 381 9.79 2.19 -12.96
C GLN A 381 8.66 2.27 -11.92
N GLU A 382 7.80 1.25 -11.90
CA GLU A 382 6.67 1.12 -10.98
C GLU A 382 6.46 -0.32 -10.52
N ASP A 383 5.62 -0.50 -9.49
CA ASP A 383 5.20 -1.81 -9.04
C ASP A 383 4.23 -2.43 -10.09
N VAL A 384 4.45 -3.69 -10.43
CA VAL A 384 3.49 -4.48 -11.22
C VAL A 384 2.67 -5.32 -10.26
N MET A 385 1.35 -5.17 -10.34
CA MET A 385 0.41 -5.98 -9.57
C MET A 385 0.30 -7.40 -10.16
N ASP A 386 0.61 -8.40 -9.33
CA ASP A 386 0.38 -9.81 -9.63
C ASP A 386 -1.11 -10.18 -9.48
N ASP A 387 -1.51 -11.31 -10.07
CA ASP A 387 -2.86 -11.89 -9.94
C ASP A 387 -2.74 -13.35 -9.42
N PRO A 388 -3.26 -13.67 -8.21
CA PRO A 388 -3.88 -12.77 -7.24
C PRO A 388 -2.85 -11.82 -6.59
N PRO A 389 -3.25 -10.58 -6.22
CA PRO A 389 -2.36 -9.62 -5.61
C PRO A 389 -1.95 -10.04 -4.20
N ASN A 390 -0.68 -9.82 -3.85
CA ASN A 390 -0.26 -9.96 -2.45
C ASN A 390 -0.92 -8.87 -1.57
N PRO A 391 -1.18 -9.12 -0.26
CA PRO A 391 -1.92 -8.18 0.58
C PRO A 391 -1.31 -6.78 0.70
N ARG A 392 0.02 -6.65 0.59
CA ARG A 392 0.71 -5.34 0.62
C ARG A 392 0.41 -4.54 -0.64
N MET A 393 0.39 -5.19 -1.81
CA MET A 393 0.06 -4.55 -3.08
C MET A 393 -1.43 -4.16 -3.16
N ALA A 394 -2.33 -5.03 -2.70
CA ALA A 394 -3.76 -4.69 -2.59
C ALA A 394 -3.99 -3.49 -1.64
N ALA A 395 -3.31 -3.46 -0.49
CA ALA A 395 -3.38 -2.32 0.43
C ALA A 395 -2.77 -1.04 -0.17
N MET A 396 -1.72 -1.13 -0.98
CA MET A 396 -1.14 0.02 -1.69
C MET A 396 -2.09 0.57 -2.77
N ASP A 397 -2.81 -0.30 -3.47
CA ASP A 397 -3.80 0.11 -4.48
C ASP A 397 -4.95 0.92 -3.87
N MET A 398 -5.42 0.54 -2.68
CA MET A 398 -6.40 1.35 -1.93
C MET A 398 -5.88 2.75 -1.54
N ILE A 399 -4.57 2.90 -1.27
CA ILE A 399 -3.97 4.23 -1.08
C ILE A 399 -3.98 5.00 -2.40
N MET A 400 -3.69 4.35 -3.53
CA MET A 400 -3.71 5.01 -4.84
C MET A 400 -5.12 5.43 -5.23
N LEU A 401 -6.12 4.58 -5.00
CA LEU A 401 -7.55 4.91 -5.16
C LEU A 401 -7.93 6.15 -4.35
N SER A 402 -7.44 6.26 -3.11
CA SER A 402 -7.62 7.45 -2.27
C SER A 402 -7.03 8.73 -2.87
N LEU A 403 -6.04 8.64 -3.76
CA LEU A 403 -5.42 9.75 -4.49
C LEU A 403 -5.98 9.98 -5.90
N GLY A 404 -6.88 9.12 -6.39
CA GLY A 404 -7.38 9.10 -7.78
C GLY A 404 -6.51 8.29 -8.76
N GLY A 405 -5.48 7.61 -8.25
CA GLY A 405 -4.59 6.73 -8.99
C GLY A 405 -4.94 5.25 -8.84
N LYS A 406 -4.08 4.38 -9.40
CA LYS A 406 -4.18 2.92 -9.26
C LYS A 406 -2.87 2.19 -9.56
N GLN A 407 -2.72 1.03 -8.95
CA GLN A 407 -1.76 -0.01 -9.32
C GLN A 407 -2.22 -0.74 -10.59
N ARG A 408 -1.28 -1.34 -11.33
CA ARG A 408 -1.57 -1.94 -12.64
C ARG A 408 -0.87 -3.27 -12.81
N SER A 409 -1.58 -4.25 -13.38
CA SER A 409 -0.99 -5.50 -13.84
C SER A 409 -0.19 -5.27 -15.13
N LEU A 410 0.69 -6.20 -15.48
CA LEU A 410 1.51 -6.10 -16.70
C LEU A 410 0.66 -6.01 -17.97
N ASP A 411 -0.50 -6.66 -18.02
CA ASP A 411 -1.39 -6.58 -19.18
C ASP A 411 -2.10 -5.22 -19.28
N LYS A 412 -2.35 -4.54 -18.15
CA LYS A 412 -2.80 -3.14 -18.15
C LYS A 412 -1.70 -2.19 -18.61
N TRP A 413 -0.45 -2.40 -18.21
CA TRP A 413 0.69 -1.66 -18.75
C TRP A 413 0.85 -1.85 -20.26
N ARG A 414 0.76 -3.10 -20.75
CA ARG A 414 0.77 -3.41 -22.20
C ARG A 414 -0.39 -2.75 -22.95
N GLN A 415 -1.58 -2.70 -22.35
CA GLN A 415 -2.76 -2.02 -22.92
C GLN A 415 -2.51 -0.51 -23.05
N LEU A 416 -2.07 0.15 -21.97
CA LEU A 416 -1.82 1.60 -21.96
C LEU A 416 -0.68 2.01 -22.89
N ALA A 417 0.44 1.25 -22.88
CA ALA A 417 1.54 1.48 -23.80
C ALA A 417 1.05 1.45 -25.26
N ARG A 418 0.28 0.42 -25.64
CA ARG A 418 -0.27 0.30 -27.00
C ARG A 418 -1.17 1.47 -27.38
N GLN A 419 -2.00 1.94 -26.46
CA GLN A 419 -2.89 3.11 -26.65
C GLN A 419 -2.13 4.45 -26.74
N ALA A 420 -0.84 4.45 -26.41
CA ALA A 420 0.07 5.58 -26.49
C ALA A 420 1.06 5.49 -27.67
N GLY A 421 0.94 4.50 -28.57
CA GLY A 421 1.90 4.28 -29.66
C GLY A 421 3.22 3.64 -29.21
N LEU A 422 3.19 2.91 -28.09
CA LEU A 422 4.35 2.25 -27.48
C LEU A 422 4.16 0.73 -27.42
N ARG A 423 5.28 0.01 -27.44
CA ARG A 423 5.34 -1.43 -27.25
C ARG A 423 6.28 -1.77 -26.10
N VAL A 424 5.77 -2.48 -25.10
CA VAL A 424 6.58 -3.08 -24.04
C VAL A 424 7.48 -4.15 -24.67
N VAL A 425 8.80 -4.01 -24.53
CA VAL A 425 9.80 -4.98 -25.01
C VAL A 425 10.22 -5.94 -23.90
N GLN A 426 10.45 -5.44 -22.69
CA GLN A 426 10.99 -6.23 -21.58
C GLN A 426 10.53 -5.67 -20.24
N VAL A 427 10.49 -6.54 -19.23
CA VAL A 427 10.26 -6.17 -17.82
C VAL A 427 11.47 -6.61 -17.02
N HIS A 428 12.19 -5.66 -16.46
CA HIS A 428 13.38 -5.88 -15.66
C HIS A 428 13.00 -5.82 -14.19
N ARG A 429 13.18 -6.90 -13.43
CA ARG A 429 12.78 -6.98 -12.01
C ARG A 429 13.99 -6.79 -11.09
N ASP A 430 13.75 -6.23 -9.90
CA ASP A 430 14.78 -6.11 -8.86
C ASP A 430 15.37 -7.49 -8.50
N ARG A 431 16.70 -7.60 -8.56
CA ARG A 431 17.45 -8.82 -8.21
C ARG A 431 18.07 -8.75 -6.81
N SER A 432 18.02 -7.58 -6.15
CA SER A 432 18.54 -7.38 -4.80
C SER A 432 17.62 -7.92 -3.69
N GLY A 433 16.39 -8.31 -4.04
CA GLY A 433 15.39 -8.80 -3.10
C GLY A 433 14.79 -7.72 -2.21
N LYS A 434 14.99 -6.43 -2.53
CA LYS A 434 14.42 -5.30 -1.78
C LYS A 434 12.94 -5.07 -2.14
N SER A 435 12.53 -5.43 -3.35
CA SER A 435 11.12 -5.48 -3.76
C SER A 435 10.81 -6.66 -4.67
N GLU A 436 9.70 -7.35 -4.41
CA GLU A 436 9.18 -8.43 -5.27
C GLU A 436 8.36 -7.88 -6.46
N SER A 437 7.71 -6.72 -6.26
CA SER A 437 6.76 -6.11 -7.20
C SER A 437 7.37 -5.01 -8.08
N LEU A 438 8.43 -4.34 -7.62
CA LEU A 438 9.01 -3.18 -8.33
C LEU A 438 9.84 -3.65 -9.53
N CYS A 439 9.58 -3.04 -10.68
CA CYS A 439 10.27 -3.37 -11.92
C CYS A 439 10.50 -2.12 -12.78
N VAL A 440 11.33 -2.24 -13.82
CA VAL A 440 11.42 -1.30 -14.93
C VAL A 440 10.75 -1.95 -16.14
N ILE A 441 9.65 -1.36 -16.60
CA ILE A 441 8.96 -1.74 -17.84
C ILE A 441 9.59 -0.94 -18.98
N GLU A 442 10.33 -1.63 -19.84
CA GLU A 442 10.99 -1.02 -20.99
C GLU A 442 10.04 -0.98 -22.17
N CYS A 443 9.84 0.21 -22.72
CA CYS A 443 8.99 0.50 -23.85
C CYS A 443 9.79 1.13 -25.00
N VAL A 444 9.47 0.73 -26.23
CA VAL A 444 9.90 1.39 -27.47
C VAL A 444 8.69 2.01 -28.15
N ARG A 445 8.91 2.88 -29.13
CA ARG A 445 7.85 3.30 -30.04
C ARG A 445 7.39 2.11 -30.89
N ASP A 446 6.09 2.03 -31.16
CA ASP A 446 5.51 0.98 -32.00
C ASP A 446 5.42 1.51 -33.43
N ASP A 447 6.47 1.28 -34.24
CA ASP A 447 6.60 1.75 -35.62
C ASP A 447 5.68 0.99 -36.61
N ARG A 448 4.46 0.64 -36.17
CA ARG A 448 3.39 0.14 -37.05
C ARG A 448 2.67 1.37 -37.59
N ASP A 449 2.88 1.62 -38.88
CA ASP A 449 2.65 2.89 -39.56
C ASP A 449 1.30 3.59 -39.26
N ASP A 450 1.36 4.91 -39.21
CA ASP A 450 0.22 5.84 -39.16
C ASP A 450 -0.68 5.76 -40.42
N THR A 451 -0.36 4.87 -41.37
CA THR A 451 -1.11 4.64 -42.62
C THR A 451 -2.35 3.79 -42.42
N ASP A 452 -2.38 2.90 -41.42
CA ASP A 452 -3.49 1.94 -41.22
C ASP A 452 -4.69 2.56 -40.46
N LEU A 453 -4.49 3.66 -39.72
CA LEU A 453 -5.56 4.35 -39.00
C LEU A 453 -6.43 5.26 -39.91
N GLY A 454 -5.98 5.51 -41.14
CA GLY A 454 -6.78 6.23 -42.16
C GLY A 454 -7.89 5.38 -42.81
N GLY A 455 -7.87 4.04 -42.65
CA GLY A 455 -8.77 3.11 -43.35
C GLY A 455 -10.18 2.95 -42.75
N LEU A 456 -10.40 3.39 -41.50
CA LEU A 456 -11.64 3.14 -40.75
C LEU A 456 -12.61 4.33 -40.75
N SER A 457 -12.82 4.94 -41.93
CA SER A 457 -13.74 6.07 -42.13
C SER A 457 -14.62 5.97 -43.38
N SER A 458 -15.08 4.77 -43.77
CA SER A 458 -16.26 4.61 -44.66
C SER A 458 -16.69 3.14 -44.83
N ALA A 459 -17.44 2.59 -43.87
CA ALA A 459 -18.08 1.28 -44.03
C ALA A 459 -19.44 1.20 -43.32
N THR A 460 -20.45 1.88 -43.86
CA THR A 460 -21.86 1.65 -43.51
C THR A 460 -22.28 0.25 -43.93
N SER A 461 -22.34 -0.70 -43.01
CA SER A 461 -22.85 -2.05 -43.29
C SER A 461 -24.37 -2.05 -43.39
N ARG A 462 -24.87 -2.16 -44.62
CA ARG A 462 -26.26 -2.56 -44.88
C ARG A 462 -26.47 -3.98 -44.35
N SER A 463 -27.59 -4.19 -43.66
CA SER A 463 -28.07 -5.53 -43.32
C SER A 463 -28.70 -6.18 -44.54
N ASP A 464 -28.22 -7.36 -44.94
CA ASP A 464 -28.90 -8.22 -45.92
C ASP A 464 -29.21 -9.59 -45.30
N THR A 465 -30.38 -10.14 -45.66
CA THR A 465 -31.00 -11.27 -44.96
C THR A 465 -31.14 -12.52 -45.82
N SER A 466 -30.73 -13.68 -45.31
CA SER A 466 -31.20 -15.00 -45.77
C SER A 466 -31.18 -15.99 -44.58
N HIS A 467 -32.35 -16.28 -43.99
CA HIS A 467 -33.16 -17.46 -44.30
C HIS A 467 -32.49 -18.83 -44.02
N ASN A 468 -32.85 -19.46 -42.90
CA ASN A 468 -33.53 -20.76 -42.96
C ASN A 468 -34.49 -20.98 -41.76
N ARG A 469 -35.49 -21.85 -41.93
CA ARG A 469 -36.63 -22.07 -41.00
C ARG A 469 -36.54 -23.42 -40.27
N THR A 470 -37.03 -23.47 -39.04
CA THR A 470 -37.84 -24.59 -38.49
C THR A 470 -38.86 -24.03 -37.47
N ALA A 471 -39.85 -24.84 -37.08
CA ALA A 471 -41.20 -24.36 -36.72
C ALA A 471 -41.50 -24.12 -35.22
N SER A 472 -42.57 -23.35 -35.00
CA SER A 472 -43.26 -22.96 -33.75
C SER A 472 -44.19 -24.08 -33.22
N PRO A 473 -45.18 -23.87 -32.30
CA PRO A 473 -45.61 -22.70 -31.50
C PRO A 473 -45.74 -23.04 -29.98
N GLN A 474 -46.35 -22.29 -29.04
CA GLN A 474 -47.15 -21.04 -28.98
C GLN A 474 -46.54 -20.07 -27.91
N SER A 475 -47.15 -19.04 -27.29
CA SER A 475 -48.50 -18.43 -27.32
C SER A 475 -48.43 -16.91 -26.98
N SER A 476 -49.54 -16.20 -27.23
CA SER A 476 -49.98 -14.87 -26.75
C SER A 476 -49.20 -14.19 -25.60
N SER A 477 -49.01 -12.86 -25.55
CA SER A 477 -49.82 -11.77 -26.15
C SER A 477 -49.03 -10.48 -26.36
N ARG A 478 -49.50 -9.62 -27.29
CA ARG A 478 -49.03 -8.23 -27.43
C ARG A 478 -49.81 -7.31 -26.50
N GLN A 479 -49.15 -6.27 -25.98
CA GLN A 479 -49.70 -4.92 -26.16
C GLN A 479 -48.58 -3.88 -26.28
N SER A 480 -48.67 -3.11 -27.35
CA SER A 480 -47.85 -1.94 -27.66
C SER A 480 -48.48 -0.69 -27.08
N LEU A 481 -47.67 0.32 -26.75
CA LEU A 481 -47.73 1.64 -27.38
C LEU A 481 -46.54 2.50 -26.94
N SER A 482 -46.07 3.34 -27.85
CA SER A 482 -44.95 4.27 -27.67
C SER A 482 -45.48 5.73 -27.70
N PRO A 483 -44.63 6.76 -27.85
CA PRO A 483 -44.35 7.72 -26.79
C PRO A 483 -45.07 9.06 -26.96
N SER A 484 -44.98 9.93 -25.94
CA SER A 484 -45.25 11.36 -26.09
C SER A 484 -44.16 12.20 -25.42
N THR A 485 -44.05 13.45 -25.84
CA THR A 485 -42.85 14.29 -25.77
C THR A 485 -42.96 15.45 -24.80
N SER A 486 -41.81 16.09 -24.52
CA SER A 486 -41.67 17.51 -24.15
C SER A 486 -42.19 17.95 -22.76
N SER A 487 -41.27 18.32 -21.87
CA SER A 487 -40.90 19.75 -21.71
C SER A 487 -39.72 19.92 -20.74
N ALA A 488 -38.89 20.94 -20.97
CA ALA A 488 -37.87 21.37 -20.01
C ALA A 488 -38.47 22.36 -19.00
N ALA A 489 -38.04 22.28 -17.74
CA ALA A 489 -38.20 23.37 -16.76
C ALA A 489 -37.03 23.34 -15.78
N THR A 490 -36.17 24.35 -15.85
CA THR A 490 -35.05 24.55 -14.93
C THR A 490 -35.55 25.16 -13.63
N VAL A 491 -35.26 24.52 -12.49
CA VAL A 491 -35.32 25.18 -11.17
C VAL A 491 -34.05 24.84 -10.41
N SER A 492 -33.25 25.87 -10.13
CA SER A 492 -32.10 25.77 -9.21
C SER A 492 -32.59 25.97 -7.79
N GLU A 493 -32.36 24.99 -6.92
CA GLU A 493 -32.58 25.15 -5.48
C GLU A 493 -31.25 25.01 -4.72
N LYS A 494 -30.86 26.08 -4.03
CA LYS A 494 -29.63 26.14 -3.23
C LYS A 494 -29.88 25.43 -1.90
N LEU A 495 -29.26 24.28 -1.66
CA LEU A 495 -29.21 23.73 -0.31
C LEU A 495 -28.23 24.54 0.56
N GLN A 496 -28.78 25.22 1.57
CA GLN A 496 -28.01 25.69 2.73
C GLN A 496 -27.82 24.54 3.73
N PRO A 497 -26.70 24.48 4.48
CA PRO A 497 -26.49 23.48 5.51
C PRO A 497 -27.35 23.78 6.75
N PRO A 498 -27.89 22.76 7.44
CA PRO A 498 -28.68 22.97 8.65
C PRO A 498 -27.78 23.35 9.83
N THR A 499 -28.13 24.44 10.50
CA THR A 499 -27.57 24.85 11.80
C THR A 499 -28.56 24.54 12.92
N GLY A 500 -28.14 23.76 13.92
CA GLY A 500 -28.97 23.44 15.09
C GLY A 500 -28.41 22.26 15.90
N PRO A 501 -28.40 22.33 17.25
CA PRO A 501 -27.79 21.28 18.07
C PRO A 501 -28.72 20.08 18.25
N MET A 502 -28.23 18.87 17.97
CA MET A 502 -28.96 17.65 18.34
C MET A 502 -28.79 17.33 19.84
N VAL A 503 -29.91 17.38 20.55
CA VAL A 503 -30.02 17.01 21.96
C VAL A 503 -29.87 15.49 22.11
N ALA A 504 -29.14 15.05 23.14
CA ALA A 504 -28.93 13.63 23.41
C ALA A 504 -30.21 12.94 23.92
N SER A 505 -30.67 11.93 23.17
CA SER A 505 -31.69 10.99 23.66
C SER A 505 -31.01 9.78 24.30
N ALA A 506 -31.12 9.67 25.63
CA ALA A 506 -30.60 8.53 26.37
C ALA A 506 -31.50 7.29 26.19
N LEU A 507 -30.95 6.23 25.60
CA LEU A 507 -31.54 4.88 25.65
C LEU A 507 -30.85 4.09 26.76
N ALA A 508 -31.57 3.89 27.87
CA ALA A 508 -31.10 3.12 29.00
C ALA A 508 -31.07 1.62 28.68
N LEU A 509 -29.94 0.95 28.95
CA LEU A 509 -29.83 -0.50 28.96
C LEU A 509 -30.04 -1.02 30.40
N PRO A 510 -30.75 -2.13 30.61
CA PRO A 510 -30.95 -2.71 31.94
C PRO A 510 -29.68 -3.44 32.43
N PRO A 511 -29.38 -3.43 33.74
CA PRO A 511 -28.26 -4.18 34.31
C PRO A 511 -28.66 -5.62 34.69
N MET A 512 -27.72 -6.56 34.57
CA MET A 512 -27.38 -7.65 35.53
C MET A 512 -26.41 -8.63 34.84
N SER A 513 -25.17 -8.82 35.30
CA SER A 513 -24.72 -9.54 36.52
C SER A 513 -24.48 -11.03 36.29
N PHE A 514 -23.25 -11.41 35.96
CA PHE A 514 -22.70 -12.74 36.28
C PHE A 514 -21.21 -12.64 36.62
N PHE A 515 -20.87 -12.89 37.88
CA PHE A 515 -19.51 -13.11 38.37
C PHE A 515 -19.47 -14.45 39.09
N ALA A 516 -18.66 -15.39 38.61
CA ALA A 516 -18.28 -16.61 39.33
C ALA A 516 -16.90 -17.09 38.81
N PRO A 517 -15.90 -17.32 39.67
CA PRO A 517 -14.53 -17.58 39.21
C PRO A 517 -14.28 -19.06 38.87
N ILE A 518 -13.75 -19.33 37.68
CA ILE A 518 -13.19 -20.64 37.31
C ILE A 518 -11.69 -20.65 37.63
N THR A 519 -11.32 -21.06 38.85
CA THR A 519 -9.91 -21.05 39.31
C THR A 519 -9.39 -22.39 39.84
N THR A 520 -10.19 -23.46 39.85
CA THR A 520 -9.81 -24.76 40.44
C THR A 520 -9.42 -25.86 39.44
N GLY A 521 -9.67 -25.70 38.13
CA GLY A 521 -9.42 -26.76 37.13
C GLY A 521 -7.99 -26.83 36.56
N LEU A 522 -7.24 -25.71 36.56
CA LEU A 522 -5.94 -25.62 35.89
C LEU A 522 -4.77 -26.25 36.67
N THR A 523 -4.83 -26.23 38.00
CA THR A 523 -3.76 -26.74 38.88
C THR A 523 -3.62 -28.26 38.84
N GLU A 524 -4.73 -29.01 38.79
CA GLU A 524 -4.68 -30.47 38.68
C GLU A 524 -4.16 -30.98 37.34
N SER A 525 -4.48 -30.28 36.25
CA SER A 525 -4.05 -30.69 34.90
C SER A 525 -2.53 -30.52 34.73
N LEU A 526 -1.98 -29.42 35.26
CA LEU A 526 -0.53 -29.21 35.35
C LEU A 526 0.12 -30.29 36.22
N ALA A 527 -0.43 -30.59 37.41
CA ALA A 527 0.12 -31.60 38.33
C ALA A 527 0.02 -33.06 37.81
N ARG A 528 -0.78 -33.33 36.78
CA ARG A 528 -0.80 -34.61 36.05
C ARG A 528 0.29 -34.64 34.96
N ALA A 529 0.43 -33.56 34.19
CA ALA A 529 1.47 -33.45 33.17
C ALA A 529 2.89 -33.57 33.76
N THR A 530 3.18 -32.93 34.91
CA THR A 530 4.51 -33.02 35.55
C THR A 530 4.84 -34.43 36.05
N ARG A 531 3.83 -35.23 36.42
CA ARG A 531 4.03 -36.63 36.84
C ARG A 531 4.29 -37.57 35.67
N GLN A 532 3.62 -37.37 34.53
CA GLN A 532 3.92 -38.14 33.31
C GLN A 532 5.30 -37.78 32.73
N ALA A 533 5.71 -36.50 32.76
CA ALA A 533 7.04 -36.08 32.32
C ALA A 533 8.18 -36.71 33.16
N ARG A 534 8.00 -36.84 34.48
CA ARG A 534 8.99 -37.50 35.35
C ARG A 534 9.10 -39.01 35.15
N ALA A 535 8.03 -39.68 34.71
CA ALA A 535 8.05 -41.12 34.42
C ALA A 535 8.78 -41.46 33.10
N TRP A 536 8.96 -40.48 32.21
CA TRP A 536 9.64 -40.64 30.92
C TRP A 536 11.15 -40.35 30.97
N LEU A 537 11.66 -39.82 32.09
CA LEU A 537 13.07 -39.53 32.33
C LEU A 537 13.78 -40.59 33.21
N TRP A 538 13.13 -41.73 33.44
CA TRP A 538 13.62 -42.85 34.25
C TRP A 538 13.41 -44.22 33.57
N ARG A 539 13.38 -44.20 32.23
CA ARG A 539 13.49 -45.33 31.31
C ARG A 539 14.42 -44.93 30.17
#